data_AF-A0A1H9EHQ9-F1
#
_entry.id   AF-A0A1H9EHQ9-F1
#
_cell.length_a   1.000
_cell.length_b   1.000
_cell.length_c   1.000
_cell.angle_alpha   90.00
_cell.angle_beta   90.00
_cell.angle_gamma   90.00
#
_symmetry.space_group_name_H-M   'P 1'
#
loop_
_entity.id
_entity.type
_entity.pdbx_description
1 polymer ?
#
loop_
_entity_poly.entity_id
_entity_poly.type
_entity_poly.pdbx_seq_one_letter_code
_entity_poly.pdbx_strand_id
1 'polypeptide(L)'
;MKITSFGTTTLLFDDGRDQILFDAHFSRPSIGQALFTKLKVDHEIIQEMIEKHDFSRLKAIFVSHSHYDHVLDAPYLAQITGAKLYGSPSTINVGRGPC
;
A
#
# COMPACT_ATOMS: atom_id res chain seq x y z
N MET A 1 19.58 -7.39 -4.48
CA MET A 1 18.48 -6.40 -4.45
C MET A 1 17.71 -6.47 -5.75
N LYS A 2 16.40 -6.73 -5.66
CA LYS A 2 15.43 -6.75 -6.77
C LYS A 2 14.42 -5.63 -6.53
N ILE A 3 14.01 -4.98 -7.61
CA ILE A 3 12.93 -3.97 -7.58
C ILE A 3 11.80 -4.49 -8.46
N THR A 4 10.59 -4.54 -7.92
CA THR A 4 9.37 -4.95 -8.66
C THR A 4 8.43 -3.76 -8.74
N SER A 5 8.01 -3.40 -9.96
CA SER A 5 6.97 -2.39 -10.19
C SER A 5 5.61 -3.05 -10.36
N PHE A 6 4.61 -2.49 -9.70
CA PHE A 6 3.20 -2.92 -9.80
C PHE A 6 2.33 -1.93 -10.59
N GLY A 7 2.95 -0.92 -11.20
CA GLY A 7 2.28 0.19 -11.87
C GLY A 7 2.06 1.41 -10.96
N THR A 8 1.62 2.51 -11.56
CA THR A 8 1.61 3.85 -10.93
C THR A 8 3.00 4.17 -10.38
N THR A 9 3.14 4.26 -9.06
CA THR A 9 4.42 4.46 -8.36
C THR A 9 4.64 3.38 -7.29
N THR A 10 3.90 2.27 -7.37
CA THR A 10 4.03 1.18 -6.41
C THR A 10 5.26 0.33 -6.71
N LEU A 11 6.28 0.46 -5.87
CA LEU A 11 7.59 -0.19 -6.02
C LEU A 11 7.93 -1.01 -4.77
N LEU A 12 8.20 -2.30 -4.95
CA LEU A 12 8.76 -3.17 -3.91
C LEU A 12 10.26 -3.32 -4.11
N PHE A 13 11.00 -2.94 -3.08
CA PHE A 13 12.43 -3.20 -2.94
C PHE A 13 12.59 -4.43 -2.05
N ASP A 14 13.28 -5.44 -2.57
CA ASP A 14 13.52 -6.71 -1.87
C ASP A 14 15.01 -7.08 -1.97
N ASP A 15 15.68 -7.23 -0.83
CA ASP A 15 17.08 -7.66 -0.76
C ASP A 15 17.26 -9.17 -0.45
N GLY A 16 16.16 -9.90 -0.27
CA GLY A 16 16.11 -11.31 0.14
C GLY A 16 15.90 -11.52 1.65
N ARG A 17 16.02 -10.47 2.46
CA ARG A 17 15.83 -10.51 3.92
C ARG A 17 14.73 -9.55 4.37
N ASP A 18 14.78 -8.31 3.93
CA ASP A 18 13.85 -7.25 4.28
C ASP A 18 13.24 -6.64 3.01
N GLN A 19 12.00 -6.19 3.15
CA GLN A 19 11.26 -5.56 2.07
C GLN A 19 10.81 -4.15 2.45
N ILE A 20 10.84 -3.25 1.48
CA ILE A 20 10.31 -1.90 1.57
C ILE A 20 9.39 -1.66 0.38
N LEU A 21 8.19 -1.15 0.65
CA LEU A 21 7.19 -0.84 -0.37
C LEU A 21 6.96 0.68 -0.46
N PHE A 22 6.82 1.19 -1.67
CA PHE A 22 6.38 2.56 -1.94
C PHE A 22 4.94 2.55 -2.47
N ASP A 23 4.13 3.52 -2.03
CA ASP A 23 2.82 3.92 -2.57
C ASP A 23 1.73 2.84 -2.73
N ALA A 24 1.90 1.66 -2.13
CA ALA A 24 0.95 0.55 -1.97
C ALA A 24 -0.44 0.72 -2.64
N HIS A 25 -0.49 0.78 -3.96
CA HIS A 25 -1.72 1.01 -4.71
C HIS A 25 -1.96 -0.26 -5.51
N PHE A 26 -2.77 -1.14 -4.93
CA PHE A 26 -3.16 -2.42 -5.50
C PHE A 26 -4.65 -2.44 -5.81
N SER A 27 -5.49 -1.87 -4.94
CA SER A 27 -6.89 -1.60 -5.24
C SER A 27 -6.97 -0.58 -6.37
N ARG A 28 -7.61 -0.94 -7.49
CA ARG A 28 -7.73 -0.08 -8.69
C ARG A 28 -9.15 0.45 -8.87
N PRO A 29 -9.64 1.37 -8.01
CA PRO A 29 -10.94 1.97 -8.25
C PRO A 29 -10.93 2.76 -9.55
N SER A 30 -12.00 2.61 -10.34
CA SER A 30 -12.23 3.43 -11.52
C SER A 30 -12.37 4.92 -11.14
N ILE A 31 -12.16 5.81 -12.10
CA ILE A 31 -12.33 7.26 -11.92
C ILE A 31 -13.74 7.59 -11.37
N GLY A 32 -14.78 6.92 -11.89
CA GLY A 32 -16.14 7.10 -11.39
C GLY A 32 -16.31 6.71 -9.92
N GLN A 33 -15.70 5.59 -9.49
CA GLN A 33 -15.70 5.20 -8.08
C GLN A 33 -14.95 6.20 -7.20
N ALA A 34 -13.81 6.71 -7.67
CA ALA A 34 -13.02 7.71 -6.95
C ALA A 34 -13.76 9.05 -6.78
N LEU A 35 -14.62 9.42 -7.73
CA LEU A 35 -15.37 10.69 -7.69
C LEU A 35 -16.70 10.59 -6.96
N PHE A 36 -17.42 9.47 -7.10
CA PHE A 36 -18.84 9.38 -6.70
C PHE A 36 -19.12 8.40 -5.58
N THR A 37 -18.12 7.66 -5.08
CA THR A 37 -18.32 6.66 -4.03
C THR A 37 -17.29 6.78 -2.91
N LYS A 38 -17.59 6.18 -1.76
CA LYS A 38 -16.59 6.00 -0.72
C LYS A 38 -15.62 4.89 -1.16
N LEU A 39 -14.36 5.25 -1.30
CA LEU A 39 -13.29 4.30 -1.64
C LEU A 39 -13.12 3.23 -0.56
N LYS A 40 -12.80 2.02 -1.00
CA LYS A 40 -12.57 0.85 -0.16
C LYS A 40 -11.34 0.12 -0.67
N VAL A 41 -10.63 -0.50 0.26
CA VAL A 41 -9.58 -1.46 -0.06
C VAL A 41 -10.24 -2.73 -0.61
N ASP A 42 -9.65 -3.26 -1.68
CA ASP A 42 -9.96 -4.59 -2.19
C ASP A 42 -9.13 -5.60 -1.38
N HIS A 43 -9.78 -6.27 -0.42
CA HIS A 43 -9.07 -7.17 0.49
C HIS A 43 -8.56 -8.43 -0.21
N GLU A 44 -9.22 -8.86 -1.28
CA GLU A 44 -8.84 -10.06 -2.03
C GLU A 44 -7.53 -9.81 -2.78
N ILE A 45 -7.40 -8.67 -3.45
CA ILE A 45 -6.15 -8.35 -4.17
C ILE A 45 -4.98 -8.14 -3.20
N ILE A 46 -5.24 -7.54 -2.04
CA ILE A 46 -4.20 -7.36 -1.01
C ILE A 46 -3.70 -8.71 -0.49
N GLN A 47 -4.61 -9.64 -0.23
CA GLN A 47 -4.25 -10.99 0.19
C GLN A 47 -3.42 -11.71 -0.89
N GLU A 48 -3.83 -11.63 -2.17
CA GLU A 48 -3.06 -12.19 -3.28
C GLU A 48 -1.64 -11.61 -3.33
N MET A 49 -1.49 -10.29 -3.18
CA MET A 49 -0.18 -9.65 -3.20
C MET A 49 0.70 -10.07 -2.02
N ILE A 50 0.13 -10.20 -0.82
CA ILE A 50 0.85 -10.68 0.37
C ILE A 50 1.42 -12.06 0.12
N GLU A 51 0.61 -12.99 -0.40
CA GLU A 51 1.01 -14.38 -0.65
C GLU A 51 2.04 -14.47 -1.78
N LYS A 52 1.80 -13.76 -2.88
CA LYS A 52 2.63 -13.81 -4.08
C LYS A 52 4.02 -13.20 -3.88
N HIS A 53 4.14 -12.19 -3.02
CA HIS A 53 5.39 -11.46 -2.79
C HIS A 53 6.01 -11.69 -1.41
N ASP A 54 5.44 -12.60 -0.62
CA ASP A 54 5.91 -12.92 0.73
C ASP A 54 6.13 -11.66 1.58
N PHE A 55 5.06 -10.88 1.76
CA PHE A 55 5.08 -9.65 2.56
C PHE A 55 5.27 -9.90 4.07
N SER A 56 5.55 -11.14 4.50
CA SER A 56 6.03 -11.43 5.86
C SER A 56 7.35 -10.70 6.20
N ARG A 57 8.11 -10.32 5.17
CA ARG A 57 9.37 -9.59 5.27
C ARG A 57 9.22 -8.07 5.13
N LEU A 58 8.01 -7.58 4.87
CA LEU A 58 7.75 -6.16 4.67
C LEU A 58 7.97 -5.39 5.99
N LYS A 59 8.95 -4.49 6.00
CA LYS A 59 9.31 -3.71 7.20
C LYS A 59 8.75 -2.29 7.18
N ALA A 60 8.62 -1.72 6.00
CA ALA A 60 8.21 -0.33 5.84
C ALA A 60 7.37 -0.12 4.58
N ILE A 61 6.38 0.75 4.70
CA ILE A 61 5.62 1.29 3.58
C ILE A 61 5.82 2.80 3.58
N PHE A 62 6.37 3.35 2.50
CA PHE A 62 6.53 4.78 2.30
C PHE A 62 5.47 5.28 1.34
N VAL A 63 4.73 6.30 1.72
CA VAL A 63 3.74 6.94 0.85
C VAL A 63 4.23 8.34 0.50
N SER A 64 4.41 8.60 -0.79
CA SER A 64 4.94 9.83 -1.36
C SER A 64 4.00 11.02 -1.11
N HIS A 65 2.70 10.84 -1.34
CA HIS A 65 1.65 11.81 -1.05
C HIS A 65 0.29 11.14 -0.89
N SER A 66 -0.67 11.85 -0.29
CA SER A 66 -1.89 11.22 0.26
C SER A 66 -3.08 11.15 -0.72
N HIS A 67 -2.81 11.09 -2.03
CA HIS A 67 -3.85 10.78 -3.01
C HIS A 67 -4.24 9.30 -2.93
N TYR A 68 -5.48 8.98 -3.32
CA TYR A 68 -6.02 7.63 -3.14
C TYR A 68 -5.21 6.55 -3.87
N ASP A 69 -4.62 6.90 -5.01
CA ASP A 69 -3.77 6.06 -5.85
C ASP A 69 -2.34 5.88 -5.31
N HIS A 70 -2.10 6.31 -4.07
CA HIS A 70 -0.85 6.14 -3.34
C HIS A 70 -1.05 5.67 -1.90
N VAL A 71 -2.16 6.06 -1.26
CA VAL A 71 -2.37 5.85 0.18
C VAL A 71 -3.44 4.84 0.51
N LEU A 72 -4.36 4.51 -0.41
CA LEU A 72 -5.59 3.78 -0.08
C LEU A 72 -5.32 2.45 0.64
N ASP A 73 -4.40 1.64 0.14
CA ASP A 73 -4.16 0.31 0.72
C ASP A 73 -3.05 0.30 1.77
N ALA A 74 -2.26 1.37 1.86
CA ALA A 74 -1.08 1.43 2.71
C ALA A 74 -1.39 1.20 4.21
N PRO A 75 -2.46 1.79 4.80
CA PRO A 75 -2.85 1.53 6.19
C PRO A 75 -3.21 0.06 6.45
N TYR A 76 -4.07 -0.50 5.60
CA TYR A 76 -4.56 -1.87 5.76
C TYR A 76 -3.41 -2.87 5.61
N LEU A 77 -2.56 -2.66 4.59
CA LEU A 77 -1.38 -3.50 4.38
C LEU A 77 -0.39 -3.39 5.54
N ALA A 78 -0.13 -2.18 6.06
CA ALA A 78 0.70 -1.97 7.25
C ALA A 78 0.13 -2.71 8.47
N GLN A 79 -1.19 -2.65 8.68
CA GLN A 79 -1.86 -3.33 9.79
C GLN A 79 -1.70 -4.85 9.72
N ILE A 80 -1.90 -5.46 8.55
CA ILE A 80 -1.83 -6.92 8.40
C ILE A 80 -0.38 -7.43 8.45
N THR A 81 0.54 -6.73 7.81
CA THR A 81 1.94 -7.17 7.71
C THR A 81 2.77 -6.80 8.95
N GLY A 82 2.28 -5.85 9.76
CA GLY A 82 3.06 -5.24 10.84
C GLY A 82 4.13 -4.26 10.34
N ALA A 83 4.15 -3.94 9.05
CA ALA A 83 5.06 -2.95 8.48
C ALA A 83 4.76 -1.56 9.02
N LYS A 84 5.80 -0.74 9.19
CA LYS A 84 5.63 0.65 9.64
C LYS A 84 5.28 1.56 8.46
N LEU A 85 4.20 2.33 8.61
CA LEU A 85 3.77 3.33 7.63
C LEU A 85 4.53 4.65 7.83
N TYR A 86 5.13 5.15 6.75
CA TYR A 86 5.85 6.41 6.68
C TYR A 86 5.24 7.32 5.62
N GLY A 87 5.14 8.61 5.92
CA GLY A 87 4.67 9.63 4.98
C GLY A 87 4.43 10.96 5.66
N SER A 88 3.78 11.88 4.95
CA SER A 88 3.39 13.20 5.49
C SER A 88 2.38 13.08 6.64
N PRO A 89 2.14 14.15 7.41
CA PRO A 89 1.07 14.16 8.41
C PRO A 89 -0.30 13.77 7.85
N SER A 90 -0.60 14.13 6.59
CA SER A 90 -1.82 13.74 5.91
C SER A 90 -1.90 12.23 5.69
N THR A 91 -0.82 11.59 5.26
CA THR A 91 -0.73 10.12 5.12
C THR A 91 -0.97 9.45 6.47
N ILE A 92 -0.33 9.95 7.53
CA ILE A 92 -0.51 9.39 8.87
C ILE A 92 -1.95 9.57 9.37
N ASN A 93 -2.63 10.67 9.01
CA ASN A 93 -4.05 10.84 9.33
C ASN A 93 -4.93 9.80 8.62
N VAL A 94 -4.64 9.46 7.35
CA VAL A 94 -5.30 8.34 6.68
C VAL A 94 -5.03 7.03 7.42
N GLY A 95 -3.78 6.79 7.83
CA GLY A 95 -3.39 5.60 8.59
C GLY A 95 -3.99 5.45 9.98
N ARG A 96 -4.51 6.54 10.56
CA ARG A 96 -5.26 6.53 11.84
C ARG A 96 -6.75 6.26 11.64
N GLY A 97 -7.24 6.36 10.41
CA GLY A 97 -8.63 6.07 10.07
C GLY A 97 -8.94 4.58 10.23
N PRO A 98 -10.24 4.22 10.32
CA PRO A 98 -10.63 2.82 10.28
C PRO A 98 -10.25 2.22 8.92
N CYS A 99 -9.65 1.03 8.95
CA CYS A 99 -9.44 0.20 7.76
C CYS A 99 -10.77 -0.40 7.28
#